data_AF-A0A564WM01-F1
#
_entry.id   AF-A0A564WM01-F1
#
_cell.length_a   1.000
_cell.length_b   1.000
_cell.length_c   1.000
_cell.angle_alpha   90.00
_cell.angle_beta   90.00
_cell.angle_gamma   90.00
#
_symmetry.space_group_name_H-M   'P 1'
#
loop_
_entity.id
_entity.type
_entity.pdbx_description
1 polymer ?
#
loop_
_entity_poly.entity_id
_entity_poly.type
_entity_poly.pdbx_seq_one_letter_code
_entity_poly.pdbx_strand_id
1 'polypeptide(L)'
;MKKMTKWLAVCAVCVMGSVPAMAAEVPDVTVTPIPIETPAPDVTPIETPAPTPIPEVKNGWCEYGTKNKKYFKDGQYLTGMRKIHGEVYYFSPKGFMKTGWIKYNNKKYYFDSNGIRYSGVKKISGKYYYFSDKGVLRTKTVKVGNTIYYCTEKGILEAWKKGKTIYYPNGKKMNSTKAYEYETLQRAKDVVSKITKPSMSKSEKFETCFRWVMYQHYYDTRRIFYNQTAWPALYANDYLILSGKGGDCFSDACSFAYLAKALGYKNVYVCVDTTATDGSGHCWAEIGGRVYDPLFAEAKSYYGYFGVGYGSYGLYPERRVAV
;
A
#
# COMPACT_ATOMS: atom_id res chain seq x y z
N MET A 1 -20.93 -20.20 38.36
CA MET A 1 -19.61 -20.38 39.01
C MET A 1 -18.86 -21.53 38.34
N LYS A 2 -17.91 -21.24 37.43
CA LYS A 2 -16.90 -22.18 36.94
C LYS A 2 -15.59 -21.41 36.77
N LYS A 3 -14.51 -21.98 37.33
CA LYS A 3 -13.27 -21.32 37.73
C LYS A 3 -12.38 -20.96 36.54
N MET A 4 -11.77 -19.78 36.61
CA MET A 4 -10.65 -19.32 35.78
C MET A 4 -9.36 -20.02 36.22
N THR A 5 -8.54 -20.45 35.26
CA THR A 5 -7.15 -20.89 35.52
C THR A 5 -6.20 -19.94 34.81
N LYS A 6 -5.50 -19.12 35.61
CA LYS A 6 -4.43 -18.21 35.19
C LYS A 6 -3.15 -19.00 34.92
N TRP A 7 -2.46 -18.66 33.83
CA TRP A 7 -1.08 -19.08 33.58
C TRP A 7 -0.13 -18.04 34.18
N LEU A 8 0.76 -18.50 35.07
CA LEU A 8 1.82 -17.73 35.71
C LEU A 8 3.11 -17.87 34.90
N ALA A 9 3.71 -16.73 34.56
CA ALA A 9 5.04 -16.63 34.00
C ALA A 9 6.11 -16.87 35.09
N VAL A 10 7.10 -17.72 34.80
CA VAL A 10 8.27 -17.93 35.65
C VAL A 10 9.41 -17.07 35.11
N CYS A 11 9.79 -16.04 35.87
CA CYS A 11 11.03 -15.30 35.69
C CYS A 11 12.17 -16.04 36.40
N ALA A 12 13.25 -16.31 35.66
CA ALA A 12 14.50 -16.80 36.23
C ALA A 12 15.29 -15.62 36.82
N VAL A 13 15.55 -15.69 38.13
CA VAL A 13 16.46 -14.85 38.90
C VAL A 13 17.80 -15.57 38.93
N CYS A 14 18.87 -14.92 38.47
CA CYS A 14 20.24 -15.36 38.71
C CYS A 14 20.96 -14.35 39.61
N VAL A 15 21.61 -14.93 40.61
CA VAL A 15 22.24 -14.40 41.82
C VAL A 15 23.38 -13.42 41.54
N MET A 16 23.42 -12.33 42.32
CA MET A 16 24.57 -11.42 42.42
C MET A 16 25.65 -12.02 43.33
N GLY A 17 26.88 -12.12 42.83
CA GLY A 17 28.08 -12.44 43.60
C GLY A 17 28.91 -11.17 43.85
N SER A 18 29.12 -10.85 45.12
CA SER A 18 29.97 -9.78 45.64
C SER A 18 31.43 -10.23 45.80
N VAL A 19 32.39 -9.40 45.37
CA VAL A 19 33.82 -9.57 45.63
C VAL A 19 34.33 -8.35 46.43
N PRO A 20 35.12 -8.54 47.50
CA PRO A 20 35.50 -7.47 48.41
C PRO A 20 36.61 -6.57 47.88
N ALA A 21 36.57 -5.31 48.31
CA ALA A 21 37.59 -4.30 48.09
C ALA A 21 38.84 -4.59 48.93
N MET A 22 40.02 -4.57 48.31
CA MET A 22 41.30 -4.50 49.01
C MET A 22 41.88 -3.10 48.88
N ALA A 23 42.07 -2.45 50.03
CA ALA A 23 42.82 -1.22 50.18
C ALA A 23 44.32 -1.52 50.05
N ALA A 24 45.04 -0.69 49.29
CA ALA A 24 46.49 -0.65 49.29
C ALA A 24 46.93 0.66 49.93
N GLU A 25 47.64 0.54 51.05
CA GLU A 25 48.27 1.64 51.78
C GLU A 25 49.46 2.19 50.98
N VAL A 26 49.61 3.51 51.00
CA VAL A 26 50.69 4.25 50.34
C VAL A 26 51.80 4.49 51.35
N PRO A 27 53.08 4.16 51.08
CA PRO A 27 54.15 4.50 52.00
C PRO A 27 54.55 5.98 51.84
N ASP A 28 54.67 6.65 52.98
CA ASP A 28 55.19 8.01 53.12
C ASP A 28 56.72 7.98 52.96
N VAL A 29 57.26 8.79 52.04
CA VAL A 29 58.70 8.94 51.82
C VAL A 29 59.02 10.43 51.75
N THR A 30 59.50 10.96 52.88
CA THR A 30 60.12 12.28 52.97
C THR A 30 61.54 12.26 52.39
N VAL A 31 61.79 13.02 51.33
CA VAL A 31 63.15 13.39 50.89
C VAL A 31 63.21 14.90 50.60
N THR A 32 64.23 15.52 51.17
CA THR A 32 64.60 16.94 51.18
C THR A 32 64.89 17.54 49.80
N PRO A 33 64.57 18.83 49.55
CA PRO A 33 64.83 19.48 48.26
C PRO A 33 66.30 19.87 48.09
N ILE A 34 66.85 19.59 46.90
CA ILE A 34 68.15 20.07 46.41
C ILE A 34 67.88 21.29 45.50
N PRO A 35 68.62 22.41 45.58
CA PRO A 35 68.42 23.55 44.69
C PRO A 35 68.90 23.20 43.26
N ILE A 36 68.01 23.33 42.27
CA ILE A 36 68.34 23.22 40.85
C ILE A 36 68.39 24.64 40.27
N GLU A 37 69.56 25.07 39.82
CA GLU A 37 69.75 26.32 39.09
C GLU A 37 68.98 26.28 37.76
N THR A 38 68.29 27.38 37.45
CA THR A 38 67.51 27.55 36.22
C THR A 38 68.44 28.02 35.09
N PRO A 39 68.62 27.28 33.99
CA PRO A 39 69.28 27.85 32.81
C PRO A 39 68.32 28.80 32.08
N ALA A 40 68.87 29.90 31.55
CA ALA A 40 68.14 30.91 30.78
C ALA A 40 67.47 30.29 29.53
N PRO A 41 66.30 30.81 29.09
CA PRO A 41 65.60 30.27 27.93
C PRO A 41 66.34 30.60 26.63
N ASP A 42 66.66 29.58 25.86
CA ASP A 42 67.16 29.67 24.49
C ASP A 42 66.01 30.08 23.55
N VAL A 43 66.05 31.32 23.06
CA VAL A 43 65.06 31.89 22.13
C VAL A 43 65.51 31.61 20.69
N THR A 44 65.15 30.44 20.19
CA THR A 44 65.13 30.18 18.73
C THR A 44 63.78 30.67 18.16
N PRO A 45 63.76 31.44 17.06
CA PRO A 45 62.53 31.93 16.45
C PRO A 45 61.69 30.76 15.92
N ILE A 46 60.43 30.66 16.36
CA ILE A 46 59.45 29.73 15.79
C ILE A 46 59.07 30.25 14.41
N GLU A 47 59.55 29.60 13.35
CA GLU A 47 59.04 29.85 12.00
C GLU A 47 57.55 29.54 11.95
N THR A 48 56.75 30.55 11.61
CA THR A 48 55.31 30.38 11.40
C THR A 48 55.11 29.50 10.17
N PRO A 49 54.47 28.32 10.26
CA PRO A 49 54.24 27.48 9.10
C PRO A 49 53.37 28.24 8.10
N ALA A 50 53.81 28.29 6.84
CA ALA A 50 53.04 28.85 5.75
C ALA A 50 51.63 28.23 5.72
N PRO A 51 50.56 29.03 5.50
CA PRO A 51 49.20 28.51 5.48
C PRO A 51 49.11 27.39 4.45
N THR A 52 48.70 26.21 4.91
CA THR A 52 48.45 25.07 4.04
C THR A 52 47.41 25.50 3.00
N PRO A 53 47.66 25.36 1.67
CA PRO A 53 46.68 25.73 0.67
C PRO A 53 45.40 24.94 0.93
N ILE A 54 44.32 25.66 1.26
CA ILE A 54 42.99 25.07 1.37
C ILE A 54 42.70 24.46 -0.01
N PRO A 55 42.45 23.14 -0.12
CA PRO A 55 42.12 22.55 -1.41
C PRO A 55 40.92 23.29 -1.97
N GLU A 56 41.08 23.89 -3.15
CA GLU A 56 40.05 24.67 -3.83
C GLU A 56 38.85 23.75 -4.11
N VAL A 57 37.87 23.77 -3.21
CA VAL A 57 36.70 22.89 -3.30
C VAL A 57 35.82 23.39 -4.44
N LYS A 58 36.02 22.81 -5.63
CA LYS A 58 35.21 23.12 -6.80
C LYS A 58 33.73 22.86 -6.51
N ASN A 59 32.90 23.89 -6.69
CA ASN A 59 31.45 23.76 -6.66
C ASN A 59 30.99 22.79 -7.75
N GLY A 60 29.98 21.97 -7.45
CA GLY A 60 29.38 21.05 -8.42
C GLY A 60 29.41 19.58 -8.00
N TRP A 61 29.23 18.71 -8.98
CA TRP A 61 29.19 17.27 -8.78
C TRP A 61 30.59 16.69 -8.61
N CYS A 62 30.78 15.89 -7.55
CA CYS A 62 31.97 15.09 -7.33
C CYS A 62 31.58 13.61 -7.25
N GLU A 63 32.27 12.77 -8.03
CA GLU A 63 32.02 11.33 -8.09
C GLU A 63 33.01 10.57 -7.20
N TYR A 64 32.50 9.56 -6.49
CA TYR A 64 33.25 8.69 -5.59
C TYR A 64 33.00 7.24 -6.01
N GLY A 65 33.82 6.74 -6.93
CA GLY A 65 33.58 5.46 -7.60
C GLY A 65 32.34 5.51 -8.52
N THR A 66 31.83 4.34 -8.91
CA THR A 66 30.83 4.24 -10.01
C THR A 66 29.39 4.60 -9.64
N LYS A 67 29.05 4.68 -8.34
CA LYS A 67 27.64 4.84 -7.89
C LYS A 67 27.40 5.94 -6.86
N ASN A 68 28.45 6.55 -6.31
CA ASN A 68 28.29 7.57 -5.28
C ASN A 68 28.65 8.93 -5.85
N LYS A 69 27.72 9.87 -5.77
CA LYS A 69 27.96 11.27 -6.15
C LYS A 69 27.63 12.17 -4.97
N LYS A 70 28.41 13.24 -4.76
CA LYS A 70 28.08 14.35 -3.87
C LYS A 70 27.97 15.62 -4.71
N TYR A 71 27.28 16.62 -4.18
CA TYR A 71 27.29 17.96 -4.75
C TYR A 71 27.87 18.91 -3.72
N PHE A 72 28.94 19.62 -4.07
CA PHE A 72 29.59 20.62 -3.24
C PHE A 72 29.13 22.02 -3.63
N LYS A 73 28.87 22.85 -2.62
CA LYS A 73 28.58 24.27 -2.75
C LYS A 73 29.26 25.01 -1.59
N ASP A 74 30.09 25.98 -1.92
CA ASP A 74 30.80 26.86 -0.98
C ASP A 74 31.62 26.05 0.05
N GLY A 75 32.38 25.06 -0.44
CA GLY A 75 33.21 24.19 0.40
C GLY A 75 32.48 23.07 1.14
N GLN A 76 31.14 23.03 1.11
CA GLN A 76 30.35 22.04 1.84
C GLN A 76 29.53 21.15 0.91
N TYR A 77 29.36 19.87 1.25
CA TYR A 77 28.45 18.99 0.51
C TYR A 77 26.99 19.22 0.93
N LEU A 78 26.08 19.06 -0.02
CA LEU A 78 24.66 19.18 0.24
C LEU A 78 24.07 17.93 0.90
N THR A 79 23.04 18.12 1.73
CA THR A 79 22.26 17.06 2.40
C THR A 79 20.76 17.27 2.20
N GLY A 80 19.96 16.22 2.39
CA GLY A 80 18.50 16.28 2.29
C GLY A 80 18.00 16.52 0.87
N MET A 81 16.77 17.05 0.75
CA MET A 81 16.17 17.35 -0.55
C MET A 81 16.66 18.71 -1.07
N ARG A 82 17.17 18.74 -2.30
CA ARG A 82 17.81 19.92 -2.91
C ARG A 82 17.42 20.06 -4.37
N LYS A 83 17.24 21.30 -4.81
CA LYS A 83 17.01 21.64 -6.22
C LYS A 83 18.32 22.15 -6.81
N ILE A 84 18.82 21.49 -7.86
CA ILE A 84 20.07 21.81 -8.54
C ILE A 84 19.74 21.87 -10.04
N HIS A 85 19.98 23.01 -10.67
CA HIS A 85 19.73 23.24 -12.10
C HIS A 85 18.32 22.81 -12.56
N GLY A 86 17.28 23.12 -11.77
CA GLY A 86 15.90 22.75 -12.11
C GLY A 86 15.44 21.40 -11.56
N GLU A 87 16.36 20.47 -11.36
CA GLU A 87 16.07 19.10 -10.93
C GLU A 87 16.15 18.92 -9.42
N VAL A 88 15.36 17.99 -8.88
CA VAL A 88 15.31 17.71 -7.43
C VAL A 88 16.03 16.40 -7.11
N TYR A 89 17.00 16.48 -6.21
CA TYR A 89 17.81 15.37 -5.72
C TYR A 89 17.59 15.16 -4.23
N TYR A 90 17.96 13.97 -3.73
CA TYR A 90 18.06 13.69 -2.31
C TYR A 90 19.45 13.20 -1.95
N PHE A 91 20.06 13.84 -0.96
CA PHE A 91 21.37 13.48 -0.42
C PHE A 91 21.21 12.94 0.99
N SER A 92 21.92 11.85 1.29
CA SER A 92 22.03 11.32 2.65
C SER A 92 22.67 12.33 3.61
N PRO A 93 22.59 12.13 4.94
CA PRO A 93 23.30 12.96 5.90
C PRO A 93 24.82 13.03 5.67
N LYS A 94 25.41 12.01 5.04
CA LYS A 94 26.84 11.96 4.65
C LYS A 94 27.12 12.63 3.28
N GLY A 95 26.13 13.24 2.66
CA GLY A 95 26.24 13.96 1.39
C GLY A 95 26.13 13.13 0.12
N PHE A 96 26.00 11.80 0.24
CA PHE A 96 25.86 10.95 -0.94
C PHE A 96 24.45 11.00 -1.51
N MET A 97 24.33 11.27 -2.81
CA MET A 97 23.09 11.23 -3.58
C MET A 97 22.46 9.84 -3.48
N LYS A 98 21.13 9.81 -3.34
CA LYS A 98 20.35 8.57 -3.25
C LYS A 98 19.42 8.45 -4.45
N THR A 99 19.18 7.21 -4.85
CA THR A 99 18.24 6.81 -5.91
C THR A 99 17.18 5.89 -5.33
N GLY A 100 16.14 5.59 -6.11
CA GLY A 100 15.08 4.67 -5.73
C GLY A 100 14.08 5.25 -4.73
N TRP A 101 13.49 4.38 -3.90
CA TRP A 101 12.48 4.76 -2.91
C TRP A 101 13.10 5.49 -1.73
N ILE A 102 12.57 6.68 -1.42
CA ILE A 102 13.05 7.51 -0.31
C ILE A 102 11.86 7.99 0.53
N LYS A 103 11.95 7.81 1.86
CA LYS A 103 11.03 8.42 2.82
C LYS A 103 11.68 9.69 3.38
N TYR A 104 11.01 10.82 3.23
CA TYR A 104 11.46 12.12 3.74
C TYR A 104 10.26 12.92 4.25
N ASN A 105 10.36 13.50 5.44
CA ASN A 105 9.25 14.25 6.10
C ASN A 105 7.91 13.51 6.06
N ASN A 106 7.94 12.23 6.44
CA ASN A 106 6.81 11.29 6.43
C ASN A 106 6.11 11.08 5.06
N LYS A 107 6.73 11.52 3.96
CA LYS A 107 6.28 11.34 2.58
C LYS A 107 7.20 10.38 1.84
N LYS A 108 6.66 9.67 0.85
CA LYS A 108 7.43 8.74 0.00
C LYS A 108 7.64 9.35 -1.37
N TYR A 109 8.85 9.21 -1.88
CA TYR A 109 9.33 9.70 -3.16
C TYR A 109 10.04 8.57 -3.90
N TYR A 110 10.17 8.73 -5.22
CA TYR A 110 11.01 7.87 -6.02
C TYR A 110 11.98 8.72 -6.83
N PHE A 111 13.25 8.36 -6.79
CA PHE A 111 14.32 8.98 -7.55
C PHE A 111 14.81 7.99 -8.60
N ASP A 112 15.02 8.45 -9.83
CA ASP A 112 15.48 7.58 -10.91
C ASP A 112 16.96 7.18 -10.75
N SER A 113 17.52 6.49 -11.76
CA SER A 113 18.92 6.06 -11.75
C SER A 113 19.92 7.21 -11.73
N ASN A 114 19.51 8.40 -12.20
CA ASN A 114 20.32 9.62 -12.18
C ASN A 114 20.13 10.42 -10.88
N GLY A 115 19.30 9.93 -9.96
CA GLY A 115 18.99 10.60 -8.70
C GLY A 115 18.00 11.74 -8.83
N ILE A 116 17.26 11.82 -9.95
CA ILE A 116 16.26 12.86 -10.19
C ILE A 116 14.91 12.41 -9.65
N ARG A 117 14.22 13.28 -8.91
CA ARG A 117 12.91 13.02 -8.32
C ARG A 117 11.85 12.84 -9.41
N TYR A 118 11.20 11.69 -9.42
CA TYR A 118 10.12 11.42 -10.35
C TYR A 118 8.83 12.17 -9.99
N SER A 119 8.06 12.54 -11.01
CA SER A 119 6.67 13.02 -10.92
C SER A 119 5.84 12.38 -12.04
N GLY A 120 4.53 12.22 -11.82
CA GLY A 120 3.65 11.50 -12.75
C GLY A 120 3.62 9.99 -12.52
N VAL A 121 3.27 9.23 -13.56
CA VAL A 121 3.05 7.78 -13.49
C VAL A 121 4.32 7.00 -13.81
N LYS A 122 4.78 6.14 -12.90
CA LYS A 122 5.97 5.28 -13.10
C LYS A 122 5.68 3.81 -12.85
N LYS A 123 6.22 2.95 -13.72
CA LYS A 123 6.34 1.51 -13.45
C LYS A 123 7.60 1.23 -12.61
N ILE A 124 7.42 0.63 -11.44
CA ILE A 124 8.49 0.26 -10.50
C ILE A 124 8.23 -1.18 -10.05
N SER A 125 9.19 -2.08 -10.31
CA SER A 125 9.10 -3.51 -9.94
C SER A 125 7.77 -4.15 -10.35
N GLY A 126 7.34 -3.92 -11.60
CA GLY A 126 6.11 -4.49 -12.17
C GLY A 126 4.81 -3.77 -11.82
N LYS A 127 4.82 -2.82 -10.87
CA LYS A 127 3.62 -2.08 -10.43
C LYS A 127 3.69 -0.62 -10.86
N TYR A 128 2.55 0.01 -11.09
CA TYR A 128 2.48 1.43 -11.42
C TYR A 128 2.16 2.26 -10.18
N TYR A 129 2.75 3.44 -10.11
CA TYR A 129 2.60 4.40 -9.02
C TYR A 129 2.38 5.79 -9.60
N TYR A 130 1.58 6.62 -8.93
CA TYR A 130 1.42 8.02 -9.27
C TYR A 130 2.06 8.90 -8.21
N PHE A 131 2.98 9.76 -8.66
CA PHE A 131 3.63 10.79 -7.87
C PHE A 131 3.04 12.14 -8.29
N SER A 132 2.64 12.97 -7.33
CA SER A 132 2.23 14.35 -7.60
C SER A 132 3.35 15.16 -8.25
N ASP A 133 3.07 16.40 -8.69
CA ASP A 133 4.08 17.30 -9.27
C ASP A 133 5.22 17.59 -8.27
N LYS A 134 4.90 17.61 -6.97
CA LYS A 134 5.86 17.69 -5.85
C LYS A 134 6.56 16.36 -5.55
N GLY A 135 6.24 15.29 -6.27
CA GLY A 135 6.93 13.98 -6.22
C GLY A 135 6.46 13.06 -5.11
N VAL A 136 5.42 13.49 -4.40
CA VAL A 136 4.85 12.71 -3.30
C VAL A 136 4.01 11.59 -3.88
N LEU A 137 4.32 10.35 -3.49
CA LEU A 137 3.51 9.17 -3.78
C LEU A 137 2.08 9.37 -3.28
N ARG A 138 1.10 9.11 -4.14
CA ARG A 138 -0.32 9.12 -3.77
C ARG A 138 -0.78 7.73 -3.39
N THR A 139 -1.45 7.61 -2.24
CA THR A 139 -1.95 6.36 -1.66
C THR A 139 -3.48 6.32 -1.56
N LYS A 140 -4.16 7.26 -2.21
CA LYS A 140 -5.62 7.32 -2.32
C LYS A 140 -5.98 7.92 -3.67
N THR A 141 -7.20 7.68 -4.13
CA THR A 141 -7.75 8.34 -5.32
C THR A 141 -7.56 9.85 -5.23
N VAL A 142 -7.08 10.46 -6.31
CA VAL A 142 -6.82 11.91 -6.36
C VAL A 142 -7.22 12.47 -7.72
N LYS A 143 -7.89 13.63 -7.70
CA LYS A 143 -8.20 14.42 -8.88
C LYS A 143 -7.16 15.52 -9.04
N VAL A 144 -6.56 15.62 -10.22
CA VAL A 144 -5.60 16.66 -10.61
C VAL A 144 -6.06 17.22 -11.95
N GLY A 145 -6.56 18.45 -11.95
CA GLY A 145 -7.24 19.03 -13.11
C GLY A 145 -8.43 18.17 -13.56
N ASN A 146 -8.42 17.78 -14.84
CA ASN A 146 -9.44 16.91 -15.45
C ASN A 146 -9.07 15.40 -15.41
N THR A 147 -8.07 15.02 -14.62
CA THR A 147 -7.60 13.64 -14.49
C THR A 147 -7.83 13.11 -13.09
N ILE A 148 -8.39 11.90 -12.96
CA ILE A 148 -8.54 11.17 -11.71
C ILE A 148 -7.58 9.97 -11.74
N TYR A 149 -6.73 9.83 -10.73
CA TYR A 149 -5.85 8.68 -10.54
C TYR A 149 -6.42 7.79 -9.43
N TYR A 150 -6.69 6.52 -9.74
CA TYR A 150 -7.23 5.55 -8.78
C TYR A 150 -6.09 4.78 -8.12
N CYS A 151 -5.67 5.23 -6.94
CA CYS A 151 -4.57 4.66 -6.19
C CYS A 151 -5.07 3.89 -4.96
N THR A 152 -4.53 2.69 -4.76
CA THR A 152 -4.72 1.91 -3.52
C THR A 152 -3.96 2.55 -2.34
N GLU A 153 -4.29 2.12 -1.12
CA GLU A 153 -3.57 2.48 0.12
C GLU A 153 -2.07 2.16 0.08
N LYS A 154 -1.68 1.15 -0.72
CA LYS A 154 -0.28 0.77 -0.95
C LYS A 154 0.41 1.63 -2.02
N GLY A 155 -0.29 2.60 -2.59
CA GLY A 155 0.22 3.51 -3.63
C GLY A 155 0.17 2.95 -5.06
N ILE A 156 -0.34 1.73 -5.24
CA ILE A 156 -0.47 1.12 -6.57
C ILE A 156 -1.58 1.84 -7.33
N LEU A 157 -1.24 2.32 -8.53
CA LEU A 157 -2.18 2.88 -9.50
C LEU A 157 -2.90 1.74 -10.23
N GLU A 158 -4.22 1.67 -10.10
CA GLU A 158 -5.06 0.65 -10.73
C GLU A 158 -5.60 1.10 -12.09
N ALA A 159 -5.92 2.38 -12.22
CA ALA A 159 -6.32 3.03 -13.47
C ALA A 159 -6.21 4.55 -13.32
N TRP A 160 -6.40 5.27 -14.42
CA TRP A 160 -6.62 6.72 -14.38
C TRP A 160 -7.67 7.13 -15.43
N LYS A 161 -8.45 8.16 -15.14
CA LYS A 161 -9.55 8.66 -15.97
C LYS A 161 -9.28 10.10 -16.36
N LYS A 162 -9.33 10.43 -17.65
CA LYS A 162 -9.21 11.80 -18.18
C LYS A 162 -10.50 12.13 -18.94
N GLY A 163 -11.28 13.07 -18.42
CA GLY A 163 -12.65 13.31 -18.88
C GLY A 163 -13.51 12.04 -18.77
N LYS A 164 -14.08 11.57 -19.89
CA LYS A 164 -14.89 10.34 -19.96
C LYS A 164 -14.08 9.06 -20.23
N THR A 165 -12.79 9.18 -20.53
CA THR A 165 -11.97 8.02 -20.93
C THR A 165 -11.20 7.46 -19.76
N ILE A 166 -11.25 6.13 -19.58
CA ILE A 166 -10.47 5.40 -18.58
C ILE A 166 -9.29 4.70 -19.25
N TYR A 167 -8.15 4.72 -18.58
CA TYR A 167 -6.89 4.17 -19.03
C TYR A 167 -6.35 3.17 -18.01
N TYR A 168 -5.76 2.09 -18.52
CA TYR A 168 -4.90 1.23 -17.72
C TYR A 168 -3.69 2.02 -17.19
N PRO A 169 -3.01 1.54 -16.13
CA PRO A 169 -1.87 2.25 -15.56
C PRO A 169 -0.70 2.47 -16.53
N ASN A 170 -0.58 1.62 -17.55
CA ASN A 170 0.40 1.76 -18.62
C ASN A 170 0.03 2.82 -19.68
N GLY A 171 -1.12 3.47 -19.56
CA GLY A 171 -1.62 4.49 -20.49
C GLY A 171 -2.42 3.95 -21.68
N LYS A 172 -2.62 2.64 -21.80
CA LYS A 172 -3.53 2.08 -22.81
C LYS A 172 -4.98 2.44 -22.47
N LYS A 173 -5.73 2.94 -23.44
CA LYS A 173 -7.16 3.23 -23.30
C LYS A 173 -7.96 1.93 -23.07
N MET A 174 -8.88 1.95 -22.10
CA MET A 174 -9.87 0.89 -21.94
C MET A 174 -10.94 1.01 -23.03
N ASN A 175 -11.40 -0.12 -23.57
CA ASN A 175 -12.61 -0.13 -24.40
C ASN A 175 -13.86 0.14 -23.52
N SER A 176 -15.02 0.35 -24.16
CA SER A 176 -16.27 0.66 -23.46
C SER A 176 -16.64 -0.38 -22.40
N THR A 177 -16.51 -1.67 -22.74
CA THR A 177 -16.76 -2.80 -21.85
C THR A 177 -15.91 -2.74 -20.59
N LYS A 178 -14.58 -2.66 -20.74
CA LYS A 178 -13.64 -2.66 -19.61
C LYS A 178 -13.76 -1.38 -18.77
N ALA A 179 -14.07 -0.26 -19.41
CA ALA A 179 -14.36 0.99 -18.71
C ALA A 179 -15.63 0.84 -17.84
N TYR A 180 -16.71 0.27 -18.37
CA TYR A 180 -17.96 0.06 -17.65
C TYR A 180 -17.81 -0.91 -16.46
N GLU A 181 -17.10 -2.03 -16.66
CA GLU A 181 -16.73 -2.97 -15.59
C GLU A 181 -15.91 -2.25 -14.50
N TYR A 182 -14.94 -1.42 -14.89
CA TYR A 182 -14.11 -0.69 -13.93
C TYR A 182 -14.91 0.37 -13.15
N GLU A 183 -15.83 1.09 -13.79
CA GLU A 183 -16.72 2.03 -13.11
C GLU A 183 -17.62 1.31 -12.11
N THR A 184 -18.13 0.13 -12.47
CA THR A 184 -18.90 -0.74 -11.57
C THR A 184 -18.08 -1.17 -10.36
N LEU A 185 -16.80 -1.53 -10.55
CA LEU A 185 -15.88 -1.80 -9.45
C LEU A 185 -15.65 -0.57 -8.55
N GLN A 186 -15.64 0.65 -9.09
CA GLN A 186 -15.55 1.85 -8.25
C GLN A 186 -16.81 2.06 -7.41
N ARG A 187 -18.00 1.78 -7.97
CA ARG A 187 -19.26 1.83 -7.19
C ARG A 187 -19.27 0.79 -6.08
N ALA A 188 -18.79 -0.43 -6.37
CA ALA A 188 -18.64 -1.47 -5.35
C ALA A 188 -17.67 -1.04 -4.23
N LYS A 189 -16.53 -0.43 -4.56
CA LYS A 189 -15.59 0.13 -3.56
C LYS A 189 -16.25 1.21 -2.70
N ASP A 190 -17.08 2.06 -3.29
CA ASP A 190 -17.84 3.08 -2.56
C ASP A 190 -18.86 2.45 -1.59
N VAL A 191 -19.65 1.47 -2.04
CA VAL A 191 -20.58 0.72 -1.19
C VAL A 191 -19.84 0.03 -0.03
N VAL A 192 -18.75 -0.70 -0.31
CA VAL A 192 -17.92 -1.34 0.73
C VAL A 192 -17.47 -0.31 1.77
N SER A 193 -17.07 0.89 1.33
CA SER A 193 -16.60 1.93 2.25
C SER A 193 -17.70 2.49 3.16
N LYS A 194 -18.96 2.43 2.72
CA LYS A 194 -20.13 2.89 3.49
C LYS A 194 -20.63 1.84 4.47
N ILE A 195 -20.58 0.56 4.10
CA ILE A 195 -21.13 -0.53 4.91
C ILE A 195 -20.10 -1.19 5.84
N THR A 196 -18.81 -0.88 5.68
CA THR A 196 -17.74 -1.46 6.51
C THR A 196 -16.92 -0.41 7.24
N LYS A 197 -16.15 -0.84 8.25
CA LYS A 197 -15.24 0.01 9.02
C LYS A 197 -13.78 -0.34 8.77
N PRO A 198 -12.84 0.61 8.84
CA PRO A 198 -11.40 0.32 8.70
C PRO A 198 -10.89 -0.76 9.66
N SER A 199 -11.43 -0.82 10.87
CA SER A 199 -11.07 -1.79 11.92
C SER A 199 -11.49 -3.23 11.63
N MET A 200 -12.44 -3.46 10.71
CA MET A 200 -12.89 -4.80 10.37
C MET A 200 -11.82 -5.57 9.60
N SER A 201 -11.65 -6.84 9.96
CA SER A 201 -10.89 -7.82 9.20
C SER A 201 -11.47 -8.02 7.80
N LYS A 202 -10.67 -8.61 6.91
CA LYS A 202 -11.11 -8.88 5.54
C LYS A 202 -12.34 -9.81 5.48
N SER A 203 -12.41 -10.81 6.37
CA SER A 203 -13.54 -11.75 6.46
C SER A 203 -14.79 -11.09 7.01
N GLU A 204 -14.69 -10.25 8.04
CA GLU A 204 -15.85 -9.50 8.56
C GLU A 204 -16.43 -8.57 7.50
N LYS A 205 -15.56 -7.87 6.75
CA LYS A 205 -15.99 -7.04 5.61
C LYS A 205 -16.69 -7.87 4.54
N PHE A 206 -16.14 -9.05 4.24
CA PHE A 206 -16.69 -9.97 3.24
C PHE A 206 -18.08 -10.49 3.65
N GLU A 207 -18.25 -10.92 4.90
CA GLU A 207 -19.55 -11.33 5.43
C GLU A 207 -20.54 -10.16 5.45
N THR A 208 -20.09 -8.97 5.83
CA THR A 208 -20.92 -7.74 5.80
C THR A 208 -21.41 -7.44 4.40
N CYS A 209 -20.56 -7.59 3.38
CA CYS A 209 -20.98 -7.43 1.98
C CYS A 209 -22.02 -8.48 1.57
N PHE A 210 -21.85 -9.73 2.00
CA PHE A 210 -22.79 -10.80 1.68
C PHE A 210 -24.16 -10.54 2.30
N ARG A 211 -24.20 -10.21 3.59
CA ARG A 211 -25.43 -9.83 4.30
C ARG A 211 -26.07 -8.59 3.70
N TRP A 212 -25.27 -7.60 3.31
CA TRP A 212 -25.79 -6.40 2.66
C TRP A 212 -26.55 -6.74 1.37
N VAL A 213 -26.01 -7.65 0.54
CA VAL A 213 -26.69 -8.15 -0.66
C VAL A 213 -27.97 -8.89 -0.30
N MET A 214 -27.91 -9.83 0.65
CA MET A 214 -29.10 -10.59 1.10
C MET A 214 -30.27 -9.71 1.53
N TYR A 215 -30.00 -8.54 2.11
CA TYR A 215 -31.05 -7.63 2.58
C TYR A 215 -31.47 -6.57 1.54
N GLN A 216 -30.96 -6.64 0.30
CA GLN A 216 -31.52 -5.86 -0.80
C GLN A 216 -32.79 -6.58 -1.28
N HIS A 217 -33.94 -6.32 -0.64
CA HIS A 217 -35.22 -7.03 -0.85
C HIS A 217 -35.48 -7.51 -2.29
N TYR A 218 -35.66 -8.82 -2.43
CA TYR A 218 -35.87 -9.59 -3.67
C TYR A 218 -37.31 -9.49 -4.21
N TYR A 219 -37.82 -8.34 -4.66
CA TYR A 219 -39.24 -8.30 -5.11
C TYR A 219 -39.58 -7.37 -6.28
N ASP A 220 -38.60 -6.93 -7.09
CA ASP A 220 -38.96 -6.06 -8.24
C ASP A 220 -37.89 -6.07 -9.34
N THR A 221 -37.70 -7.19 -10.05
CA THR A 221 -36.83 -7.18 -11.24
C THR A 221 -37.55 -6.71 -12.48
N ARG A 222 -36.87 -5.79 -13.18
CA ARG A 222 -37.35 -5.15 -14.41
C ARG A 222 -36.72 -5.75 -15.68
N ARG A 223 -35.93 -6.82 -15.58
CA ARG A 223 -35.09 -7.32 -16.69
C ARG A 223 -34.94 -8.84 -16.69
N ILE A 224 -35.31 -9.47 -17.79
CA ILE A 224 -35.03 -10.89 -18.09
C ILE A 224 -33.53 -11.07 -18.29
N PHE A 225 -32.97 -12.21 -17.86
CA PHE A 225 -31.56 -12.52 -18.10
C PHE A 225 -31.23 -12.52 -19.60
N TYR A 226 -30.28 -11.66 -20.00
CA TYR A 226 -29.74 -11.65 -21.35
C TYR A 226 -28.21 -11.71 -21.32
N ASN A 227 -27.65 -12.69 -22.02
CA ASN A 227 -26.19 -12.89 -22.08
C ASN A 227 -25.54 -11.87 -23.02
N GLN A 228 -25.36 -10.65 -22.53
CA GLN A 228 -24.73 -9.55 -23.26
C GLN A 228 -23.33 -9.20 -22.75
N THR A 229 -22.66 -8.34 -23.51
CA THR A 229 -21.34 -7.80 -23.14
C THR A 229 -21.41 -7.13 -21.76
N ALA A 230 -20.48 -7.51 -20.87
CA ALA A 230 -20.40 -7.04 -19.48
C ALA A 230 -21.69 -7.21 -18.65
N TRP A 231 -22.48 -8.26 -18.93
CA TRP A 231 -23.68 -8.54 -18.13
C TRP A 231 -23.39 -8.60 -16.62
N PRO A 232 -22.27 -9.15 -16.08
CA PRO A 232 -22.08 -9.13 -14.63
C PRO A 232 -21.99 -7.70 -14.07
N ALA A 233 -21.39 -6.77 -14.83
CA ALA A 233 -21.36 -5.37 -14.44
C ALA A 233 -22.75 -4.72 -14.49
N LEU A 234 -23.57 -5.10 -15.47
CA LEU A 234 -24.94 -4.62 -15.63
C LEU A 234 -25.79 -5.01 -14.41
N TYR A 235 -25.90 -6.30 -14.12
CA TYR A 235 -26.72 -6.79 -13.01
C TYR A 235 -26.18 -6.35 -11.65
N ALA A 236 -24.85 -6.26 -11.48
CA ALA A 236 -24.28 -5.70 -10.26
C ALA A 236 -24.73 -4.25 -10.00
N ASN A 237 -24.95 -3.46 -11.05
CA ASN A 237 -25.37 -2.06 -10.92
C ASN A 237 -26.82 -1.90 -10.46
N ASP A 238 -27.62 -2.95 -10.47
CA ASP A 238 -28.99 -2.94 -9.94
C ASP A 238 -28.96 -2.50 -8.47
N TYR A 239 -28.03 -3.06 -7.69
CA TYR A 239 -27.84 -2.66 -6.29
C TYR A 239 -26.86 -1.49 -6.13
N LEU A 240 -25.78 -1.47 -6.93
CA LEU A 240 -24.70 -0.49 -6.75
C LEU A 240 -25.07 0.95 -7.18
N ILE A 241 -26.15 1.13 -7.96
CA ILE A 241 -26.67 2.46 -8.33
C ILE A 241 -27.94 2.80 -7.53
N LEU A 242 -28.89 1.87 -7.44
CA LEU A 242 -30.23 2.16 -6.93
C LEU A 242 -30.40 1.97 -5.42
N SER A 243 -29.32 1.61 -4.70
CA SER A 243 -29.38 1.33 -3.25
C SER A 243 -30.48 0.32 -2.88
N GLY A 244 -30.62 -0.74 -3.68
CA GLY A 244 -31.38 -1.94 -3.28
C GLY A 244 -32.89 -1.93 -3.50
N LYS A 245 -33.38 -1.38 -4.61
CA LYS A 245 -34.82 -1.39 -4.92
C LYS A 245 -35.12 -2.35 -6.08
N GLY A 246 -35.12 -3.64 -5.77
CA GLY A 246 -35.42 -4.72 -6.70
C GLY A 246 -34.17 -5.31 -7.38
N GLY A 247 -34.14 -6.64 -7.48
CA GLY A 247 -33.07 -7.46 -8.04
C GLY A 247 -33.47 -8.93 -8.02
N ASP A 248 -32.73 -9.76 -8.77
CA ASP A 248 -32.91 -11.21 -8.86
C ASP A 248 -31.60 -11.93 -8.46
N CYS A 249 -31.55 -13.24 -8.67
CA CYS A 249 -30.37 -14.04 -8.38
C CYS A 249 -29.14 -13.55 -9.17
N PHE A 250 -29.33 -12.98 -10.37
CA PHE A 250 -28.24 -12.40 -11.16
C PHE A 250 -27.75 -11.11 -10.51
N SER A 251 -28.66 -10.22 -10.09
CA SER A 251 -28.30 -9.01 -9.33
C SER A 251 -27.52 -9.37 -8.06
N ASP A 252 -28.03 -10.33 -7.27
CA ASP A 252 -27.40 -10.81 -6.03
C ASP A 252 -25.96 -11.30 -6.26
N ALA A 253 -25.82 -12.28 -7.16
CA ALA A 253 -24.54 -12.91 -7.46
C ALA A 253 -23.54 -11.89 -8.01
N CYS A 254 -23.97 -11.04 -8.93
CA CYS A 254 -23.12 -10.06 -9.58
C CYS A 254 -22.68 -8.96 -8.62
N SER A 255 -23.61 -8.40 -7.83
CA SER A 255 -23.28 -7.40 -6.82
C SER A 255 -22.32 -7.97 -5.78
N PHE A 256 -22.58 -9.18 -5.27
CA PHE A 256 -21.68 -9.79 -4.30
C PHE A 256 -20.28 -10.07 -4.87
N ALA A 257 -20.19 -10.56 -6.11
CA ALA A 257 -18.92 -10.74 -6.81
C ALA A 257 -18.13 -9.42 -6.92
N TYR A 258 -18.77 -8.32 -7.31
CA TYR A 258 -18.09 -7.01 -7.39
C TYR A 258 -17.66 -6.48 -6.01
N LEU A 259 -18.46 -6.71 -4.96
CA LEU A 259 -18.07 -6.35 -3.57
C LEU A 259 -16.87 -7.18 -3.09
N ALA A 260 -16.85 -8.49 -3.38
CA ALA A 260 -15.71 -9.34 -3.12
C ALA A 260 -14.45 -8.86 -3.87
N LYS A 261 -14.59 -8.50 -5.14
CA LYS A 261 -13.49 -7.92 -5.93
C LYS A 261 -13.00 -6.59 -5.34
N ALA A 262 -13.91 -5.74 -4.87
CA ALA A 262 -13.57 -4.48 -4.21
C ALA A 262 -12.78 -4.68 -2.91
N LEU A 263 -13.03 -5.78 -2.19
CA LEU A 263 -12.24 -6.22 -1.02
C LEU A 263 -10.88 -6.85 -1.40
N GLY A 264 -10.57 -6.95 -2.69
CA GLY A 264 -9.30 -7.47 -3.21
C GLY A 264 -9.22 -8.99 -3.23
N TYR A 265 -10.35 -9.69 -3.38
CA TYR A 265 -10.34 -11.11 -3.80
C TYR A 265 -10.01 -11.20 -5.30
N LYS A 266 -9.25 -12.22 -5.69
CA LYS A 266 -8.72 -12.37 -7.07
C LYS A 266 -9.50 -13.36 -7.93
N ASN A 267 -9.84 -14.51 -7.34
CA ASN A 267 -10.58 -15.57 -8.00
C ASN A 267 -12.05 -15.36 -7.70
N VAL A 268 -12.67 -14.47 -8.48
CA VAL A 268 -14.06 -14.05 -8.30
C VAL A 268 -14.79 -14.32 -9.61
N TYR A 269 -15.84 -15.12 -9.54
CA TYR A 269 -16.63 -15.51 -10.68
C TYR A 269 -18.11 -15.35 -10.37
N VAL A 270 -18.88 -15.11 -11.42
CA VAL A 270 -20.33 -15.27 -11.42
C VAL A 270 -20.64 -16.52 -12.22
N CYS A 271 -21.50 -17.37 -11.67
CA CYS A 271 -21.87 -18.67 -12.18
C CYS A 271 -23.36 -18.72 -12.50
N VAL A 272 -23.73 -19.44 -13.56
CA VAL A 272 -25.11 -19.63 -13.98
C VAL A 272 -25.30 -21.10 -14.38
N ASP A 273 -26.42 -21.71 -14.00
CA ASP A 273 -26.76 -23.11 -14.29
C ASP A 273 -27.55 -23.31 -15.60
N THR A 274 -27.66 -22.27 -16.43
CA THR A 274 -28.33 -22.35 -17.73
C THR A 274 -27.54 -21.65 -18.83
N THR A 275 -27.71 -22.15 -20.05
CA THR A 275 -27.35 -21.46 -21.28
C THR A 275 -28.48 -20.64 -21.87
N ALA A 276 -29.72 -20.86 -21.41
CA ALA A 276 -30.92 -20.16 -21.86
C ALA A 276 -30.91 -18.67 -21.46
N THR A 277 -31.46 -17.83 -22.33
CA THR A 277 -31.59 -16.37 -22.09
C THR A 277 -33.06 -15.96 -21.93
N ASP A 278 -33.85 -16.85 -21.32
CA ASP A 278 -35.28 -16.71 -21.07
C ASP A 278 -35.60 -16.42 -19.59
N GLY A 279 -34.57 -16.30 -18.74
CA GLY A 279 -34.73 -16.06 -17.31
C GLY A 279 -34.95 -17.32 -16.46
N SER A 280 -34.87 -18.52 -17.05
CA SER A 280 -35.07 -19.79 -16.34
C SER A 280 -33.89 -20.26 -15.47
N GLY A 281 -32.79 -19.50 -15.44
CA GLY A 281 -31.55 -19.89 -14.75
C GLY A 281 -31.41 -19.30 -13.35
N HIS A 282 -30.65 -20.02 -12.51
CA HIS A 282 -30.18 -19.54 -11.22
C HIS A 282 -28.73 -19.04 -11.31
N CYS A 283 -28.42 -18.02 -10.53
CA CYS A 283 -27.12 -17.36 -10.56
C CYS A 283 -26.53 -17.22 -9.15
N TRP A 284 -25.24 -17.50 -9.01
CA TRP A 284 -24.51 -17.41 -7.74
C TRP A 284 -23.09 -16.90 -7.96
N ALA A 285 -22.43 -16.50 -6.87
CA ALA A 285 -21.03 -16.10 -6.91
C ALA A 285 -20.12 -17.25 -6.48
N GLU A 286 -18.96 -17.38 -7.13
CA GLU A 286 -17.90 -18.28 -6.72
C GLU A 286 -16.66 -17.46 -6.37
N ILE A 287 -16.22 -17.52 -5.11
CA ILE A 287 -15.03 -16.82 -4.63
C ILE A 287 -14.04 -17.83 -4.05
N GLY A 288 -12.87 -17.92 -4.68
CA GLY A 288 -11.80 -18.82 -4.24
C GLY A 288 -12.19 -20.31 -4.28
N GLY A 289 -13.08 -20.69 -5.21
CA GLY A 289 -13.57 -22.07 -5.36
C GLY A 289 -14.68 -22.47 -4.39
N ARG A 290 -15.24 -21.52 -3.63
CA ARG A 290 -16.40 -21.75 -2.76
C ARG A 290 -17.61 -20.98 -3.29
N VAL A 291 -18.79 -21.56 -3.09
CA VAL A 291 -20.08 -21.04 -3.57
C VAL A 291 -20.70 -20.11 -2.53
N TYR A 292 -21.22 -18.99 -3.00
CA TYR A 292 -21.94 -18.00 -2.21
C TYR A 292 -23.20 -17.59 -2.95
N ASP A 293 -24.34 -17.87 -2.34
CA ASP A 293 -25.66 -17.65 -2.93
C ASP A 293 -26.52 -16.87 -1.94
N PRO A 294 -26.60 -15.52 -2.09
CA PRO A 294 -27.40 -14.68 -1.22
C PRO A 294 -28.88 -15.06 -1.21
N LEU A 295 -29.46 -15.41 -2.36
CA LEU A 295 -30.87 -15.76 -2.50
C LEU A 295 -31.20 -17.03 -1.69
N PHE A 296 -30.45 -18.11 -1.88
CA PHE A 296 -30.70 -19.34 -1.10
C PHE A 296 -30.25 -19.21 0.35
N ALA A 297 -29.26 -18.37 0.65
CA ALA A 297 -28.91 -18.06 2.04
C ALA A 297 -30.05 -17.35 2.78
N GLU A 298 -30.77 -16.44 2.11
CA GLU A 298 -31.96 -15.78 2.65
C GLU A 298 -33.15 -16.74 2.75
N ALA A 299 -33.46 -17.44 1.65
CA ALA A 299 -34.69 -18.22 1.53
C ALA A 299 -34.64 -19.59 2.23
N LYS A 300 -33.44 -20.17 2.44
CA LYS A 300 -33.29 -21.55 2.93
C LYS A 300 -32.42 -21.63 4.17
N SER A 301 -31.12 -21.34 4.04
CA SER A 301 -30.17 -21.49 5.16
C SER A 301 -28.90 -20.68 4.92
N TYR A 302 -28.66 -19.69 5.77
CA TYR A 302 -27.46 -18.86 5.67
C TYR A 302 -26.17 -19.68 5.54
N TYR A 303 -25.96 -20.63 6.45
CA TYR A 303 -24.75 -21.45 6.46
C TYR A 303 -24.73 -22.55 5.38
N GLY A 304 -25.89 -22.92 4.84
CA GLY A 304 -25.99 -23.84 3.70
C GLY A 304 -25.55 -23.23 2.37
N TYR A 305 -25.44 -21.91 2.31
CA TYR A 305 -25.20 -21.17 1.06
C TYR A 305 -24.15 -20.05 1.17
N PHE A 306 -23.44 -19.98 2.29
CA PHE A 306 -22.32 -19.07 2.51
C PHE A 306 -20.99 -19.83 2.55
N GLY A 307 -20.29 -19.89 1.41
CA GLY A 307 -18.95 -20.49 1.31
C GLY A 307 -18.97 -22.01 1.33
N VAL A 308 -19.95 -22.64 0.68
CA VAL A 308 -20.07 -24.10 0.60
C VAL A 308 -19.32 -24.67 -0.61
N GLY A 309 -19.05 -25.97 -0.58
CA GLY A 309 -18.53 -26.68 -1.74
C GLY A 309 -19.64 -27.09 -2.70
N TYR A 310 -19.33 -27.25 -3.98
CA TYR A 310 -20.30 -27.62 -5.01
C TYR A 310 -21.05 -28.94 -4.71
N GLY A 311 -20.38 -29.93 -4.10
CA GLY A 311 -21.03 -31.17 -3.69
C GLY A 311 -22.16 -30.99 -2.66
N SER A 312 -22.04 -30.00 -1.76
CA SER A 312 -23.10 -29.65 -0.81
C SER A 312 -24.14 -28.71 -1.40
N TYR A 313 -23.75 -27.89 -2.38
CA TYR A 313 -24.63 -26.93 -3.04
C TYR A 313 -25.62 -27.60 -4.00
N GLY A 314 -25.16 -28.62 -4.74
CA GLY A 314 -26.00 -29.46 -5.61
C GLY A 314 -26.22 -28.93 -7.03
N LEU A 315 -25.91 -27.66 -7.32
CA LEU A 315 -25.94 -27.08 -8.68
C LEU A 315 -24.52 -26.86 -9.21
N TYR A 316 -24.34 -26.95 -10.53
CA TYR A 316 -23.04 -26.76 -11.19
C TYR A 316 -23.16 -25.69 -12.29
N PRO A 317 -22.09 -24.89 -12.52
CA PRO A 317 -22.16 -23.83 -13.51
C PRO A 317 -22.13 -24.41 -14.93
N GLU A 318 -23.14 -24.10 -15.73
CA GLU A 318 -23.06 -24.21 -17.18
C GLU A 318 -22.20 -23.07 -17.76
N ARG A 319 -22.23 -21.90 -17.10
CA ARG A 319 -21.38 -20.74 -17.43
C ARG A 319 -20.69 -20.20 -16.19
N ARG A 320 -19.42 -19.83 -16.35
CA ARG A 320 -18.57 -19.26 -15.29
C ARG A 320 -17.79 -18.09 -15.84
N VAL A 321 -18.12 -16.88 -15.38
CA VAL A 321 -17.58 -15.62 -15.90
C VAL A 321 -16.73 -14.94 -14.83
N ALA A 322 -15.48 -14.64 -15.17
CA ALA A 322 -14.59 -13.90 -14.27
C ALA A 322 -15.02 -12.43 -14.16
N VAL A 323 -15.11 -11.94 -12.92
CA VAL A 323 -15.45 -10.53 -12.62
C VAL A 323 -14.21 -9.69 -12.42
#